data_AF-A0A1I5BGK5-F1
#
_entry.id   AF-A0A1I5BGK5-F1
#
_cell.length_a   1.000
_cell.length_b   1.000
_cell.length_c   1.000
_cell.angle_alpha   90.00
_cell.angle_beta   90.00
_cell.angle_gamma   90.00
#
_symmetry.space_group_name_H-M   'P 1'
#
loop_
_entity.id
_entity.type
_entity.pdbx_description
1 polymer ?
#
loop_
_entity_poly.entity_id
_entity_poly.type
_entity_poly.pdbx_seq_one_letter_code
_entity_poly.pdbx_strand_id
1 'polypeptide(L)'
;MVFIFDECHRSQFGDTHKRIVKFFSKAQMFGFTGTPIFADNAVGKRTTKDLFTECLHKYVITDAIADENVLRFSVEYWGRLKRKDGSLIDEEVPAINVREFFDNPDRIEGVVDWIIQNHDRKTHNKQFSAMLCVSSVDALIAYYETFRRKREAGEHHLRVATIFTYGPKSYA
;
A
#
# COMPACT_ATOMS: atom_id res chain seq x y z
N MET A 1 -11.30 -0.11 33.43
CA MET A 1 -10.67 0.67 32.34
C MET A 1 -11.18 0.14 31.02
N VAL A 2 -11.49 0.99 30.05
CA VAL A 2 -11.92 0.56 28.71
C VAL A 2 -10.93 1.11 27.69
N PHE A 3 -10.41 0.24 26.84
CA PHE A 3 -9.53 0.62 25.72
C PHE A 3 -10.28 0.40 24.41
N ILE A 4 -10.19 1.38 23.52
CA ILE A 4 -10.68 1.30 22.16
C ILE A 4 -9.49 1.52 21.24
N PHE A 5 -9.23 0.54 20.39
CA PHE A 5 -8.15 0.57 19.42
C PHE A 5 -8.72 0.75 18.02
N ASP A 6 -8.24 1.77 17.32
CA ASP A 6 -8.53 2.00 15.90
C ASP A 6 -7.41 1.40 15.04
N GLU A 7 -7.78 0.96 13.83
CA GLU A 7 -6.95 0.22 12.88
C GLU A 7 -5.96 -0.75 13.53
N CYS A 8 -6.50 -1.71 14.29
CA CYS A 8 -5.69 -2.59 15.14
C CYS A 8 -4.86 -3.63 14.38
N HIS A 9 -3.81 -3.18 13.67
CA HIS A 9 -2.93 -4.01 12.86
C HIS A 9 -1.56 -4.31 13.50
N ARG A 10 -1.05 -5.49 13.12
CA ARG A 10 0.23 -6.22 13.32
C ARG A 10 1.48 -5.56 13.96
N SER A 11 1.72 -4.26 13.84
CA SER A 11 3.04 -3.66 14.16
C SER A 11 3.17 -3.14 15.59
N GLN A 12 2.06 -2.83 16.28
CA GLN A 12 2.09 -2.23 17.62
C GLN A 12 1.52 -3.14 18.73
N PHE A 13 0.86 -4.23 18.36
CA PHE A 13 0.05 -5.02 19.31
C PHE A 13 0.78 -6.18 20.00
N GLY A 14 2.05 -6.44 19.71
CA GLY A 14 2.78 -7.50 20.40
C GLY A 14 3.05 -7.14 21.86
N ASP A 15 4.00 -6.24 22.09
CA ASP A 15 4.50 -5.95 23.44
C ASP A 15 3.68 -4.90 24.17
N THR A 16 3.13 -3.93 23.46
CA THR A 16 2.27 -2.89 24.07
C THR A 16 0.98 -3.50 24.61
N HIS A 17 0.32 -4.37 23.85
CA HIS A 17 -0.87 -5.07 24.33
C HIS A 17 -0.56 -5.92 25.57
N LYS A 18 0.53 -6.70 25.55
CA LYS A 18 0.99 -7.48 26.73
C LYS A 18 1.22 -6.59 27.95
N ARG A 19 1.86 -5.42 27.77
CA ARG A 19 2.11 -4.46 28.87
C ARG A 19 0.80 -3.91 29.43
N ILE A 20 -0.15 -3.53 28.57
CA ILE A 20 -1.45 -3.00 28.99
C ILE A 20 -2.23 -4.06 29.78
N VAL A 21 -2.35 -5.28 29.25
CA VAL A 21 -3.06 -6.40 29.92
C VAL A 21 -2.39 -6.78 31.25
N LYS A 22 -1.05 -6.73 31.31
CA LYS A 22 -0.30 -7.01 32.55
C LYS A 22 -0.51 -5.91 33.61
N PHE A 23 -0.56 -4.64 33.21
CA PHE A 23 -0.68 -3.52 34.15
C PHE A 23 -2.12 -3.32 34.63
N PHE A 24 -3.09 -3.37 33.71
CA PHE A 24 -4.51 -3.15 34.03
C PHE A 24 -5.24 -4.48 34.22
N SER A 25 -5.33 -4.94 35.47
CA SER A 25 -6.02 -6.20 35.83
C SER A 25 -7.54 -6.19 35.61
N LYS A 26 -8.15 -5.01 35.43
CA LYS A 26 -9.59 -4.81 35.14
C LYS A 26 -9.78 -3.92 33.91
N ALA A 27 -9.33 -4.42 32.77
CA ALA A 27 -9.47 -3.77 31.48
C ALA A 27 -10.41 -4.54 30.55
N GLN A 28 -11.25 -3.80 29.82
CA GLN A 28 -11.95 -4.28 28.63
C GLN A 28 -11.31 -3.67 27.40
N MET A 29 -11.13 -4.45 26.34
CA MET A 29 -10.49 -4.00 25.10
C MET A 29 -11.41 -4.22 23.91
N PHE A 30 -11.58 -3.20 23.08
CA PHE A 30 -12.31 -3.25 21.82
C PHE A 30 -11.36 -2.83 20.69
N GLY A 31 -11.45 -3.50 19.55
CA GLY A 31 -10.63 -3.21 18.37
C GLY A 31 -11.50 -3.05 17.13
N PHE A 32 -11.24 -2.00 16.37
CA PHE A 32 -11.79 -1.77 15.04
C PHE A 32 -10.67 -1.94 14.01
N THR A 33 -10.96 -2.63 12.92
CA THR A 33 -10.03 -2.73 11.78
C THR A 33 -10.76 -3.09 10.51
N GLY A 34 -10.34 -2.51 9.39
CA GLY A 34 -10.77 -2.95 8.06
C GLY A 34 -10.04 -4.20 7.56
N THR A 35 -8.94 -4.61 8.19
CA THR A 35 -8.04 -5.68 7.70
C THR A 35 -7.67 -6.69 8.81
N PRO A 36 -8.63 -7.56 9.22
CA PRO A 36 -8.38 -8.54 10.26
C PRO A 36 -7.29 -9.58 9.87
N ILE A 37 -6.51 -9.99 10.87
CA ILE A 37 -5.49 -11.04 10.75
C ILE A 37 -6.15 -12.39 11.06
N PHE A 38 -6.12 -13.29 10.08
CA PHE A 38 -6.60 -14.67 10.13
C PHE A 38 -5.43 -15.65 10.24
N ALA A 39 -5.72 -16.92 10.53
CA ALA A 39 -4.68 -17.96 10.57
C ALA A 39 -3.92 -18.06 9.23
N ASP A 40 -4.63 -17.89 8.11
CA ASP A 40 -4.08 -18.05 6.75
C ASP A 40 -3.11 -16.92 6.35
N ASN A 41 -3.22 -15.73 6.95
CA ASN A 41 -2.35 -14.57 6.68
C ASN A 41 -1.37 -14.28 7.83
N ALA A 42 -1.37 -15.12 8.87
CA ALA A 42 -0.53 -15.01 10.04
C ALA A 42 0.88 -15.54 9.78
N VAL A 43 1.78 -14.71 9.27
CA VAL A 43 3.24 -15.01 9.31
C VAL A 43 3.75 -14.95 10.76
N GLY A 44 3.62 -16.06 11.50
CA GLY A 44 4.15 -16.26 12.86
C GLY A 44 3.59 -15.32 13.94
N LYS A 45 2.41 -14.71 13.72
CA LYS A 45 1.82 -13.73 14.64
C LYS A 45 0.42 -14.15 15.11
N ARG A 46 0.01 -13.57 16.25
CA ARG A 46 -1.35 -13.71 16.80
C ARG A 46 -2.38 -13.18 15.81
N THR A 47 -3.51 -13.88 15.70
CA THR A 47 -4.67 -13.45 14.92
C THR A 47 -5.39 -12.29 15.61
N THR A 48 -6.25 -11.56 14.91
CA THR A 48 -7.11 -10.54 15.54
C THR A 48 -8.01 -11.18 16.60
N LYS A 49 -8.44 -12.42 16.37
CA LYS A 49 -9.21 -13.22 17.34
C LYS A 49 -8.42 -13.51 18.61
N ASP A 50 -7.11 -13.79 18.52
CA ASP A 50 -6.28 -14.02 19.70
C ASP A 50 -6.08 -12.76 20.56
N LEU A 51 -6.21 -11.57 19.95
CA LEU A 51 -6.01 -10.28 20.61
C LEU A 51 -7.31 -9.70 21.17
N PHE A 52 -8.42 -9.85 20.44
CA PHE A 52 -9.70 -9.19 20.73
C PHE A 52 -10.86 -10.16 20.94
N THR A 53 -10.58 -11.47 20.94
CA THR A 53 -11.56 -12.54 21.13
C THR A 53 -12.60 -12.59 20.00
N GLU A 54 -13.88 -12.60 20.32
CA GLU A 54 -14.97 -12.73 19.37
C GLU A 54 -15.17 -11.46 18.52
N CYS A 55 -15.47 -11.64 17.24
CA CYS A 55 -15.92 -10.56 16.37
C CYS A 55 -17.38 -10.22 16.71
N LEU A 56 -17.60 -9.06 17.33
CA LEU A 56 -18.92 -8.64 17.78
C LEU A 56 -19.84 -8.23 16.61
N HIS A 57 -19.28 -7.67 15.55
CA HIS A 57 -20.00 -7.22 14.37
C HIS A 57 -19.05 -7.08 13.18
N LYS A 58 -19.57 -7.22 11.95
CA LYS A 58 -18.82 -7.01 10.71
C LYS A 58 -19.64 -6.17 9.75
N TYR A 59 -18.99 -5.22 9.11
CA TYR A 59 -19.50 -4.45 7.99
C TYR A 59 -18.39 -4.44 6.94
N VAL A 60 -18.56 -5.23 5.88
CA VAL A 60 -17.49 -5.49 4.92
C VAL A 60 -17.58 -4.54 3.73
N ILE A 61 -16.52 -4.48 2.92
CA ILE A 61 -16.46 -3.58 1.77
C ILE A 61 -17.57 -3.86 0.73
N THR A 62 -18.07 -5.09 0.64
CA THR A 62 -19.22 -5.42 -0.22
C THR A 62 -20.51 -4.77 0.26
N ASP A 63 -20.72 -4.69 1.58
CA ASP A 63 -21.87 -4.02 2.18
C ASP A 63 -21.74 -2.51 1.95
N ALA A 64 -20.56 -1.95 2.24
CA ALA A 64 -20.27 -0.53 2.06
C ALA A 64 -20.45 -0.03 0.62
N ILE A 65 -20.13 -0.88 -0.38
CA ILE A 65 -20.37 -0.59 -1.80
C ILE A 65 -21.85 -0.72 -2.15
N ALA A 66 -22.56 -1.70 -1.59
CA ALA A 66 -24.00 -1.89 -1.84
C ALA A 66 -24.84 -0.75 -1.27
N ASP A 67 -24.43 -0.22 -0.12
CA ASP A 67 -25.07 0.91 0.57
C ASP A 67 -24.64 2.28 0.03
N GLU A 68 -23.81 2.33 -1.02
CA GLU A 68 -23.28 3.56 -1.62
C GLU A 68 -22.41 4.43 -0.67
N ASN A 69 -21.98 3.88 0.46
CA ASN A 69 -21.09 4.54 1.42
C ASN A 69 -19.62 4.56 0.95
N VAL A 70 -19.23 3.64 0.07
CA VAL A 70 -17.88 3.51 -0.48
C VAL A 70 -17.93 3.30 -1.99
N LEU A 71 -17.02 3.97 -2.72
CA LEU A 71 -16.90 3.82 -4.17
C LEU A 71 -16.28 2.47 -4.58
N ARG A 72 -16.66 2.00 -5.76
CA ARG A 72 -16.09 0.80 -6.38
C ARG A 72 -14.67 1.06 -6.89
N PHE A 73 -13.88 -0.01 -7.03
CA PHE A 73 -12.57 0.06 -7.65
C PHE A 73 -12.63 -0.18 -9.17
N SER A 74 -11.85 0.61 -9.92
CA SER A 74 -11.52 0.35 -11.31
C SER A 74 -10.04 0.00 -11.39
N VAL A 75 -9.71 -1.27 -11.64
CA VAL A 75 -8.34 -1.79 -11.64
C VAL A 75 -7.89 -2.07 -13.06
N GLU A 76 -6.79 -1.44 -13.47
CA GLU A 76 -6.16 -1.60 -14.78
C GLU A 76 -4.69 -2.01 -14.59
N TYR A 77 -4.24 -3.05 -15.31
CA TYR A 77 -2.84 -3.49 -15.29
C TYR A 77 -2.11 -2.97 -16.53
N TRP A 78 -1.00 -2.25 -16.32
CA TRP A 78 -0.19 -1.68 -17.41
C TRP A 78 1.21 -2.29 -17.45
N GLY A 79 1.58 -2.81 -18.62
CA GLY A 79 2.82 -3.54 -18.85
C GLY A 79 2.67 -5.03 -18.50
N ARG A 80 2.94 -5.90 -19.48
CA ARG A 80 3.13 -7.34 -19.20
C ARG A 80 4.62 -7.56 -18.97
N LEU A 81 4.96 -8.18 -17.86
CA LEU A 81 6.25 -8.83 -17.64
C LEU A 81 6.40 -9.88 -18.75
N LYS A 82 7.20 -9.59 -19.78
CA LYS A 82 7.60 -10.54 -20.83
C LYS A 82 9.02 -11.00 -20.50
N ARG A 83 9.25 -12.31 -20.40
CA ARG A 83 10.62 -12.85 -20.36
C ARG A 83 11.31 -12.53 -21.69
N LYS A 84 12.66 -12.59 -21.72
CA LYS A 84 13.46 -12.43 -22.95
C LYS A 84 13.06 -13.44 -24.06
N ASP A 85 12.37 -14.52 -23.71
CA ASP A 85 11.85 -15.55 -24.63
C ASP A 85 10.40 -15.31 -25.11
N GLY A 86 9.74 -14.23 -24.68
CA GLY A 86 8.37 -13.89 -25.10
C GLY A 86 7.25 -14.60 -24.33
N SER A 87 7.56 -15.48 -23.37
CA SER A 87 6.56 -16.12 -22.51
C SER A 87 5.97 -15.14 -21.48
N LEU A 88 4.70 -15.36 -21.13
CA LEU A 88 4.05 -14.69 -20.01
C LEU A 88 4.69 -15.20 -18.72
N ILE A 89 4.99 -14.27 -17.81
CA ILE A 89 5.67 -14.60 -16.57
C ILE A 89 4.68 -15.22 -15.58
N ASP A 90 4.91 -16.48 -15.23
CA ASP A 90 4.33 -17.16 -14.07
C ASP A 90 4.91 -16.57 -12.77
N GLU A 91 4.17 -16.67 -11.67
CA GLU A 91 4.42 -15.99 -10.37
C GLU A 91 5.81 -16.27 -9.74
N GLU A 92 6.55 -17.28 -10.23
CA GLU A 92 7.88 -17.67 -9.76
C GLU A 92 9.02 -16.89 -10.45
N VAL A 93 9.08 -15.58 -10.26
CA VAL A 93 10.27 -14.78 -10.62
C VAL A 93 11.12 -14.57 -9.37
N PRO A 94 12.44 -14.85 -9.41
CA PRO A 94 13.33 -14.44 -8.32
C PRO A 94 13.18 -12.95 -8.04
N ALA A 95 12.99 -12.56 -6.78
CA ALA A 95 12.73 -11.16 -6.37
C ALA A 95 13.74 -10.14 -6.94
N ILE A 96 14.97 -10.59 -7.23
CA ILE A 96 16.03 -9.80 -7.88
C ILE A 96 15.64 -9.38 -9.31
N ASN A 97 15.09 -10.30 -10.10
CA ASN A 97 14.68 -10.05 -11.48
C ASN A 97 13.43 -9.14 -11.54
N VAL A 98 12.56 -9.24 -10.53
CA VAL A 98 11.43 -8.33 -10.34
C VAL A 98 11.90 -6.89 -10.11
N ARG A 99 12.89 -6.69 -9.23
CA ARG A 99 13.43 -5.36 -8.94
C ARG A 99 14.13 -4.75 -10.15
N GLU A 100 15.00 -5.49 -10.82
CA GLU A 100 15.69 -5.02 -12.02
C GLU A 100 14.70 -4.61 -13.13
N PHE A 101 13.60 -5.37 -13.28
CA PHE A 101 12.54 -5.03 -14.22
C PHE A 101 11.81 -3.73 -13.86
N PHE A 102 11.41 -3.57 -12.59
CA PHE A 102 10.63 -2.40 -12.15
C PHE A 102 11.45 -1.12 -12.01
N ASP A 103 12.73 -1.24 -11.65
CA ASP A 103 13.67 -0.14 -11.46
C ASP A 103 14.40 0.23 -12.78
N ASN A 104 14.06 -0.42 -13.90
CA ASN A 104 14.62 -0.10 -15.22
C ASN A 104 14.32 1.36 -15.61
N PRO A 105 15.34 2.19 -15.95
CA PRO A 105 15.14 3.58 -16.31
C PRO A 105 14.16 3.82 -17.47
N ASP A 106 14.24 3.03 -18.54
CA ASP A 106 13.34 3.16 -19.70
C ASP A 106 11.88 2.88 -19.31
N ARG A 107 11.68 1.95 -18.37
CA ARG A 107 10.35 1.66 -17.82
C ARG A 107 9.84 2.84 -17.00
N ILE A 108 10.69 3.43 -16.15
CA ILE A 108 10.34 4.60 -15.33
C ILE A 108 9.94 5.77 -16.25
N GLU A 109 10.73 6.06 -17.28
CA GLU A 109 10.40 7.06 -18.31
C GLU A 109 9.04 6.79 -18.94
N GLY A 110 8.79 5.56 -19.43
CA GLY A 110 7.52 5.19 -20.05
C GLY A 110 6.31 5.31 -19.12
N VAL A 111 6.48 4.98 -17.83
CA VAL A 111 5.43 5.16 -16.82
C VAL A 111 5.17 6.65 -16.57
N VAL A 112 6.22 7.46 -16.44
CA VAL A 112 6.08 8.92 -16.23
C VAL A 112 5.40 9.58 -17.42
N ASP A 113 5.78 9.22 -18.64
CA ASP A 113 5.16 9.71 -19.88
C ASP A 113 3.67 9.35 -19.93
N TRP A 114 3.34 8.10 -19.62
CA TRP A 114 1.95 7.67 -19.57
C TRP A 114 1.15 8.47 -18.54
N ILE A 115 1.70 8.69 -17.34
CA ILE A 115 1.05 9.48 -16.29
C ILE A 115 0.83 10.91 -16.79
N ILE A 116 1.84 11.57 -17.35
CA ILE A 116 1.73 12.94 -17.87
C ILE A 116 0.62 13.03 -18.92
N GLN A 117 0.60 12.11 -19.89
CA GLN A 117 -0.38 12.09 -20.98
C GLN A 117 -1.81 11.79 -20.50
N ASN A 118 -1.97 11.04 -19.41
CA ASN A 118 -3.29 10.58 -18.94
C ASN A 118 -3.79 11.27 -17.67
N HIS A 119 -2.97 12.08 -17.01
CA HIS A 119 -3.29 12.69 -15.73
C HIS A 119 -4.62 13.44 -15.78
N ASP A 120 -4.78 14.33 -16.77
CA ASP A 120 -5.99 15.17 -16.86
C ASP A 120 -7.25 14.33 -17.08
N ARG A 121 -7.18 13.30 -17.93
CA ARG A 121 -8.30 12.37 -18.12
C ARG A 121 -8.63 11.59 -16.84
N LYS A 122 -7.64 11.04 -16.14
CA LYS A 122 -7.84 10.20 -14.95
C LYS A 122 -8.24 11.01 -13.71
N THR A 123 -7.94 12.30 -13.68
CA THR A 123 -8.22 13.19 -12.55
C THR A 123 -9.35 14.19 -12.80
N HIS A 124 -10.12 14.00 -13.88
CA HIS A 124 -11.19 14.91 -14.29
C HIS A 124 -10.69 16.36 -14.44
N ASN A 125 -9.68 16.56 -15.29
CA ASN A 125 -9.00 17.84 -15.52
C ASN A 125 -8.48 18.47 -14.22
N LYS A 126 -7.81 17.67 -13.37
CA LYS A 126 -7.22 18.09 -12.08
C LYS A 126 -8.24 18.56 -11.05
N GLN A 127 -9.51 18.18 -11.19
CA GLN A 127 -10.50 18.28 -10.10
C GLN A 127 -10.11 17.36 -8.92
N PHE A 128 -9.44 16.25 -9.21
CA PHE A 128 -8.87 15.34 -8.21
C PHE A 128 -7.33 15.33 -8.28
N SER A 129 -6.69 14.87 -7.21
CA SER A 129 -5.25 14.58 -7.17
C SER A 129 -4.97 13.08 -7.31
N ALA A 130 -3.74 12.71 -7.65
CA ALA A 130 -3.31 11.32 -7.74
C ALA A 130 -2.17 11.01 -6.75
N MET A 131 -2.00 9.74 -6.42
CA MET A 131 -0.87 9.23 -5.65
C MET A 131 -0.14 8.15 -6.46
N LEU A 132 1.19 8.12 -6.34
CA LEU A 132 2.05 7.10 -6.93
C LEU A 132 2.81 6.39 -5.81
N CYS A 133 2.48 5.12 -5.57
CA CYS A 133 3.16 4.28 -4.59
C CYS A 133 4.25 3.47 -5.29
N VAL A 134 5.48 3.48 -4.74
CA VAL A 134 6.64 2.79 -5.31
C VAL A 134 7.29 1.88 -4.28
N SER A 135 8.09 0.93 -4.75
CA SER A 135 8.63 -0.18 -3.94
C SER A 135 9.80 0.22 -3.02
N SER A 136 10.54 1.28 -3.35
CA SER A 136 11.76 1.66 -2.64
C SER A 136 12.01 3.17 -2.68
N VAL A 137 12.88 3.64 -1.78
CA VAL A 137 13.36 5.03 -1.77
C VAL A 137 14.14 5.34 -3.04
N ASP A 138 14.94 4.40 -3.55
CA ASP A 138 15.70 4.57 -4.79
C ASP A 138 14.76 4.80 -5.99
N ALA A 139 13.71 3.98 -6.10
CA ALA A 139 12.69 4.14 -7.13
C ALA A 139 11.96 5.48 -6.99
N LEU A 140 11.61 5.88 -5.76
CA LEU A 140 10.98 7.17 -5.48
C LEU A 140 11.83 8.35 -5.98
N ILE A 141 13.13 8.32 -5.70
CA ILE A 141 14.07 9.34 -6.17
C ILE A 141 14.11 9.34 -7.71
N ALA A 142 14.22 8.17 -8.33
CA ALA A 142 14.26 8.05 -9.79
C ALA A 142 12.98 8.60 -10.47
N TYR A 143 11.80 8.25 -9.98
CA TYR A 143 10.53 8.79 -10.47
C TYR A 143 10.46 10.32 -10.28
N TYR A 144 10.83 10.81 -9.10
CA TYR A 144 10.77 12.24 -8.80
C TYR A 144 11.71 13.07 -9.69
N GLU A 145 12.96 12.62 -9.87
CA GLU A 145 13.92 13.27 -10.76
C GLU A 145 13.46 13.22 -12.23
N THR A 146 12.85 12.13 -12.66
CA THR A 146 12.28 12.01 -14.02
C THR A 146 11.16 13.02 -14.25
N PHE A 147 10.21 13.14 -13.31
CA PHE A 147 9.19 14.19 -13.34
C PHE A 147 9.80 15.60 -13.30
N ARG A 148 10.85 15.83 -12.49
CA ARG A 148 11.48 17.15 -12.41
C ARG A 148 12.14 17.54 -13.73
N ARG A 149 12.93 16.63 -14.31
CA ARG A 149 13.63 16.82 -15.58
C ARG A 149 12.65 17.13 -16.72
N LYS A 150 11.55 16.37 -16.84
CA LYS A 150 10.53 16.60 -17.88
C LYS A 150 9.77 17.92 -17.68
N ARG A 151 9.54 18.33 -16.44
CA ARG A 151 8.98 19.66 -16.13
C ARG A 151 9.92 20.78 -16.57
N GLU A 152 11.22 20.66 -16.28
CA GLU A 152 12.25 21.63 -16.67
C GLU A 152 12.42 21.71 -18.19
N ALA A 153 12.19 20.60 -18.91
CA ALA A 153 12.12 20.55 -20.37
C ALA A 153 10.82 21.12 -20.97
N GLY A 154 9.84 21.51 -20.13
CA GLY A 154 8.56 22.06 -20.57
C GLY A 154 7.54 21.01 -21.04
N GLU A 155 7.78 19.72 -20.81
CA GLU A 155 6.89 18.63 -21.24
C GLU A 155 5.58 18.57 -20.41
N HIS A 156 5.59 19.12 -19.19
CA HIS A 156 4.39 19.22 -18.34
C HIS A 156 4.51 20.30 -17.26
N HIS A 157 3.40 20.58 -16.58
CA HIS A 157 3.33 21.54 -15.46
C HIS A 157 2.78 20.95 -14.15
N LEU A 158 2.76 19.62 -14.04
CA LEU A 158 2.33 18.92 -12.81
C LEU A 158 3.19 19.31 -11.60
N ARG A 159 2.53 19.57 -10.47
CA ARG A 159 3.18 19.77 -9.16
C ARG A 159 3.31 18.42 -8.48
N VAL A 160 4.53 17.92 -8.40
CA VAL A 160 4.86 16.62 -7.79
C VAL A 160 5.56 16.88 -6.47
N ALA A 161 5.07 16.25 -5.41
CA ALA A 161 5.71 16.21 -4.09
C ALA A 161 5.94 14.76 -3.71
N THR A 162 6.93 14.51 -2.86
CA THR A 162 7.27 13.17 -2.40
C THR A 162 7.55 13.16 -0.90
N ILE A 163 7.27 12.03 -0.26
CA ILE A 163 7.52 11.80 1.16
C ILE A 163 7.98 10.36 1.34
N PHE A 164 9.02 10.17 2.13
CA PHE A 164 9.46 8.86 2.59
C PHE A 164 10.15 8.99 3.94
N THR A 165 10.28 7.85 4.62
CA THR A 165 11.06 7.72 5.84
C THR A 165 11.85 6.41 5.76
N TYR A 166 12.90 6.29 6.56
CA TYR A 166 13.64 5.04 6.66
C TYR A 166 12.73 3.93 7.18
N GLY A 167 12.71 2.80 6.50
CA GLY A 167 12.03 1.61 6.98
C GLY A 167 12.59 1.18 8.35
N PRO A 168 11.80 0.55 9.22
CA PRO A 168 12.31 0.00 10.46
C PRO A 168 13.44 -0.97 10.15
N LYS A 169 14.64 -0.73 10.70
CA LYS A 169 15.72 -1.73 10.67
C LYS A 169 15.17 -2.97 11.34
N SER A 170 14.91 -4.02 10.57
CA SER A 170 14.68 -5.35 11.10
C SER A 170 15.99 -5.79 11.76
N TYR A 171 16.07 -5.65 13.08
CA TYR A 171 17.05 -6.39 13.86
C TYR A 171 16.68 -7.86 13.69
N ALA A 172 17.47 -8.56 12.87
CA ALA A 172 17.47 -10.02 12.85
C ALA A 172 18.05 -10.56 14.16
#